data_AF-A0A6B0XF00-F1
#
_entry.id   AF-A0A6B0XF00-F1
#
_cell.length_a   1.000
_cell.length_b   1.000
_cell.length_c   1.000
_cell.angle_alpha   90.00
_cell.angle_beta   90.00
_cell.angle_gamma   90.00
#
_symmetry.space_group_name_H-M   'P 1'
#
loop_
_entity.id
_entity.type
_entity.pdbx_description
1 polymer ?
#
loop_
_entity_poly.entity_id
_entity_poly.type
_entity_poly.pdbx_seq_one_letter_code
_entity_poly.pdbx_strand_id
1 'polypeptide(L)'
;MTLDTSDQNIYQAIGVEPIINCRGTFTIIGGSVELPEVVAAMEAASGYFVQYDELAEAVGQRLADITGAEWGLIPAGCAAGLKHVTAACVTGGNPEKLIRIPDLTGLDKTQVIIPRYSRNAYDHALRSIGVEIVMVETRAELEQAINPRTAMIYITTGAGSATGQPLSLEVIADVARPHKIPVLADSAAENLTIPNIHLQRGATVVAYSGGKALCGPQCAGLVLGDKALLQSAWQFSSPHHGPGRDNKIGKEEIMGMLAAVEAWVRRDHAAEWQTWLSYLDHIAQRVSDIDSVSTEVNDPTGLSNRAPVLTISWDPAVLHITGAEVAEDFARNKPRIAVASGDANDRTSIGITPNQMQPGNDQVVADRIHRILSAQRSPQSTELAPPATDVSGSWDLTINYSSSSSQHQLFLEQEGHWIGGTHISDFSQQPIVGVIEGDQVKLRSQVSRPGDTIPFLFSGRAAEDRISGSIHLGEYRNADFTACRSQYAKSPISISIPGGAPLAT
;
A
#
# COMPACT_ATOMS: atom_id res chain seq x y z
N MET A 1 11.64 -6.39 33.04
CA MET A 1 11.96 -5.08 32.44
C MET A 1 10.62 -4.38 32.29
N THR A 2 10.24 -3.57 33.28
CA THR A 2 9.11 -2.65 33.13
C THR A 2 9.56 -1.55 32.16
N LEU A 3 8.70 -1.15 31.24
CA LEU A 3 8.92 0.04 30.42
C LEU A 3 8.83 1.24 31.37
N ASP A 4 9.94 1.57 32.03
CA ASP A 4 10.07 2.77 32.85
C ASP A 4 10.34 3.94 31.90
N THR A 5 9.32 4.76 31.70
CA THR A 5 9.25 5.83 30.68
C THR A 5 9.44 7.22 31.27
N SER A 6 9.95 7.32 32.50
CA SER A 6 9.99 8.58 33.25
C SER A 6 10.84 9.67 32.59
N ASP A 7 11.87 9.31 31.80
CA ASP A 7 12.74 10.27 31.10
C ASP A 7 13.01 9.99 29.60
N GLN A 8 12.47 8.90 29.02
CA GLN A 8 12.76 8.48 27.64
C GLN A 8 11.50 8.01 26.89
N ASN A 9 11.40 8.32 25.58
CA ASN A 9 10.31 7.83 24.73
C ASN A 9 10.27 6.29 24.74
N ILE A 10 9.05 5.72 24.83
CA ILE A 10 8.83 4.27 24.93
C ILE A 10 9.45 3.46 23.79
N TYR A 11 9.52 4.00 22.57
CA TYR A 11 10.18 3.35 21.44
C TYR A 11 11.71 3.38 21.59
N GLN A 12 12.26 4.49 22.06
CA GLN A 12 13.71 4.61 22.25
C GLN A 12 14.21 3.68 23.36
N ALA A 13 13.39 3.41 24.38
CA ALA A 13 13.69 2.42 25.43
C ALA A 13 13.91 0.99 24.89
N ILE A 14 13.39 0.67 23.70
CA ILE A 14 13.60 -0.60 22.99
C ILE A 14 14.50 -0.45 21.74
N GLY A 15 15.21 0.67 21.61
CA GLY A 15 16.16 0.92 20.50
C GLY A 15 15.52 1.37 19.18
N VAL A 16 14.25 1.78 19.19
CA VAL A 16 13.55 2.29 18.01
C VAL A 16 13.47 3.81 18.05
N GLU A 17 13.97 4.47 17.00
CA GLU A 17 13.91 5.93 16.90
C GLU A 17 12.57 6.37 16.28
N PRO A 18 11.80 7.25 16.95
CA PRO A 18 10.60 7.87 16.38
C PRO A 18 10.88 8.66 15.10
N ILE A 19 9.83 8.84 14.29
CA ILE A 19 9.90 9.49 12.99
C ILE A 19 8.93 10.66 12.98
N ILE A 20 9.36 11.80 12.42
CA ILE A 20 8.46 12.89 12.03
C ILE A 20 7.81 12.50 10.70
N ASN A 21 6.49 12.33 10.70
CA ASN A 21 5.75 11.86 9.54
C ASN A 21 5.31 13.01 8.64
N CYS A 22 6.04 13.22 7.53
CA CYS A 22 5.69 14.13 6.45
C CYS A 22 5.27 13.38 5.17
N ARG A 23 4.89 12.10 5.29
CA ARG A 23 4.59 11.21 4.16
C ARG A 23 3.10 10.87 4.05
N GLY A 24 2.33 11.06 5.12
CA GLY A 24 0.92 10.68 5.22
C GLY A 24 0.73 9.36 5.95
N THR A 25 -0.38 8.67 5.70
CA THR A 25 -0.87 7.56 6.56
C THR A 25 -0.37 6.19 6.10
N PHE A 26 0.94 6.07 5.90
CA PHE A 26 1.58 4.81 5.49
C PHE A 26 1.70 3.83 6.66
N THR A 27 1.29 2.58 6.44
CA THR A 27 1.26 1.55 7.49
C THR A 27 2.64 1.23 8.05
N ILE A 28 3.69 1.22 7.22
CA ILE A 28 5.06 0.90 7.63
C ILE A 28 5.63 1.88 8.67
N ILE A 29 5.04 3.09 8.78
CA ILE A 29 5.39 4.11 9.78
C ILE A 29 4.27 4.38 10.79
N GLY A 30 3.26 3.52 10.87
CA GLY A 30 2.24 3.55 11.91
C GLY A 30 0.91 4.21 11.55
N GLY A 31 0.73 4.70 10.32
CA GLY A 31 -0.52 5.35 9.90
C GLY A 31 -0.69 6.74 10.51
N SER A 32 -1.75 6.96 11.29
CA SER A 32 -2.00 8.21 12.01
C SER A 32 -1.86 8.08 13.52
N VAL A 33 -1.66 9.23 14.17
CA VAL A 33 -1.71 9.32 15.63
C VAL A 33 -3.16 9.34 16.08
N GLU A 34 -3.50 8.47 17.05
CA GLU A 34 -4.84 8.37 17.62
C GLU A 34 -5.26 9.68 18.32
N LEU A 35 -6.52 10.07 18.15
CA LEU A 35 -7.07 11.24 18.84
C LEU A 35 -7.12 11.03 20.37
N PRO A 36 -7.05 12.10 21.19
CA PRO A 36 -7.22 11.98 22.64
C PRO A 36 -8.51 11.26 23.06
N GLU A 37 -9.62 11.50 22.36
CA GLU A 37 -10.90 10.83 22.60
C GLU A 37 -10.83 9.32 22.35
N VAL A 38 -10.04 8.90 21.36
CA VAL A 38 -9.85 7.48 21.00
C VAL A 38 -9.07 6.77 22.09
N VAL A 39 -7.95 7.36 22.52
CA VAL A 39 -7.12 6.82 23.61
C VAL A 39 -7.93 6.72 24.90
N ALA A 40 -8.68 7.76 25.25
CA ALA A 40 -9.52 7.76 26.44
C ALA A 40 -10.64 6.70 26.39
N ALA A 41 -11.26 6.48 25.22
CA ALA A 41 -12.27 5.45 25.04
C ALA A 41 -11.70 4.04 25.17
N MET A 42 -10.51 3.80 24.60
CA MET A 42 -9.80 2.53 24.73
C MET A 42 -9.41 2.24 26.18
N GLU A 43 -8.84 3.23 26.88
CA GLU A 43 -8.49 3.12 28.30
C GLU A 43 -9.74 2.81 29.15
N ALA A 44 -10.83 3.55 28.95
CA ALA A 44 -12.08 3.33 29.68
C ALA A 44 -12.68 1.94 29.41
N ALA A 45 -12.63 1.46 28.16
CA ALA A 45 -13.13 0.15 27.77
C ALA A 45 -12.31 -0.99 28.40
N SER A 46 -11.00 -0.80 28.62
CA SER A 46 -10.07 -1.85 29.07
C SER A 46 -10.47 -2.50 30.40
N GLY A 47 -11.13 -1.76 31.29
CA GLY A 47 -11.48 -2.20 32.65
C GLY A 47 -12.73 -3.09 32.78
N TYR A 48 -13.45 -3.37 31.69
CA TYR A 48 -14.74 -4.07 31.74
C TYR A 48 -14.79 -5.31 30.84
N PHE A 49 -15.63 -6.28 31.19
CA PHE A 49 -16.00 -7.38 30.31
C PHE A 49 -17.38 -7.12 29.71
N VAL A 50 -17.57 -7.48 28.44
CA VAL A 50 -18.85 -7.31 27.72
C VAL A 50 -19.12 -8.52 26.82
N GLN A 51 -20.38 -8.76 26.48
CA GLN A 51 -20.77 -9.70 25.45
C GLN A 51 -20.64 -8.99 24.08
N TYR A 52 -19.94 -9.61 23.13
CA TYR A 52 -19.52 -8.94 21.89
C TYR A 52 -20.64 -8.74 20.86
N ASP A 53 -21.68 -9.57 20.85
CA ASP A 53 -22.85 -9.38 20.00
C ASP A 53 -23.72 -8.22 20.51
N GLU A 54 -23.88 -8.07 21.82
CA GLU A 54 -24.51 -6.90 22.44
C GLU A 54 -23.73 -5.62 22.12
N LEU A 55 -22.39 -5.69 22.24
CA LEU A 55 -21.50 -4.59 21.85
C LEU A 55 -21.66 -4.25 20.37
N ALA A 56 -21.61 -5.25 19.48
CA ALA A 56 -21.72 -5.05 18.04
C ALA A 56 -23.07 -4.44 17.65
N GLU A 57 -24.19 -4.90 18.23
CA GLU A 57 -25.52 -4.32 17.97
C GLU A 57 -25.59 -2.86 18.42
N ALA A 58 -25.15 -2.55 19.64
CA ALA A 58 -25.19 -1.20 20.19
C ALA A 58 -24.28 -0.23 19.39
N VAL A 59 -23.05 -0.65 19.09
CA VAL A 59 -22.10 0.15 18.32
C VAL A 59 -22.56 0.31 16.88
N GLY A 60 -23.05 -0.75 16.24
CA GLY A 60 -23.55 -0.69 14.87
C GLY A 60 -24.75 0.23 14.73
N GLN A 61 -25.66 0.24 15.71
CA GLN A 61 -26.77 1.20 15.75
C GLN A 61 -26.27 2.64 15.97
N ARG A 62 -25.31 2.86 16.86
CA ARG A 62 -24.75 4.19 17.09
C ARG A 62 -24.06 4.75 15.84
N LEU A 63 -23.34 3.90 15.09
CA LEU A 63 -22.76 4.27 13.80
C LEU A 63 -23.84 4.64 12.78
N ALA A 64 -24.96 3.92 12.74
CA ALA A 64 -26.11 4.26 11.91
C ALA A 64 -26.65 5.67 12.26
N ASP A 65 -26.86 5.95 13.54
CA ASP A 65 -27.37 7.24 14.01
C ASP A 65 -26.48 8.42 13.62
N ILE A 66 -25.14 8.23 13.63
CA ILE A 66 -24.17 9.28 13.28
C ILE A 66 -24.06 9.46 11.76
N THR A 67 -24.00 8.36 11.01
CA THR A 67 -23.59 8.38 9.60
C THR A 67 -24.76 8.39 8.61
N GLY A 68 -25.95 8.00 9.08
CA GLY A 68 -27.14 7.79 8.24
C GLY A 68 -27.13 6.49 7.45
N ALA A 69 -26.15 5.60 7.65
CA ALA A 69 -26.19 4.23 7.14
C ALA A 69 -27.22 3.40 7.90
N GLU A 70 -27.62 2.22 7.40
CA GLU A 70 -28.56 1.34 8.11
C GLU A 70 -27.91 0.68 9.35
N TRP A 71 -26.63 0.33 9.25
CA TRP A 71 -25.84 -0.23 10.34
C TRP A 71 -24.34 -0.08 10.08
N GLY A 72 -23.53 -0.33 11.11
CA GLY A 72 -22.08 -0.27 11.04
C GLY A 72 -21.37 -1.45 11.70
N LEU A 73 -20.18 -1.78 11.22
CA LEU A 73 -19.30 -2.83 11.72
C LEU A 73 -17.88 -2.28 11.89
N ILE A 74 -17.22 -2.66 12.99
CA ILE A 74 -15.82 -2.33 13.26
C ILE A 74 -14.99 -3.63 13.23
N PRO A 75 -14.28 -3.90 12.11
CA PRO A 75 -13.39 -5.05 11.97
C PRO A 75 -11.93 -4.73 12.36
N ALA A 76 -11.10 -5.77 12.50
CA ALA A 76 -9.63 -5.67 12.68
C ALA A 76 -8.92 -5.17 11.40
N GLY A 77 -9.16 -3.91 11.05
CA GLY A 77 -8.61 -3.24 9.87
C GLY A 77 -9.59 -3.25 8.70
N CYS A 78 -9.43 -2.30 7.78
CA CYS A 78 -10.28 -2.22 6.58
C CYS A 78 -10.24 -3.53 5.76
N ALA A 79 -9.05 -4.13 5.60
CA ALA A 79 -8.88 -5.41 4.90
C ALA A 79 -9.67 -6.56 5.54
N ALA A 80 -9.77 -6.63 6.87
CA ALA A 80 -10.64 -7.59 7.53
C ALA A 80 -12.11 -7.30 7.21
N GLY A 81 -12.52 -6.04 7.17
CA GLY A 81 -13.85 -5.63 6.70
C GLY A 81 -14.16 -6.13 5.28
N LEU A 82 -13.22 -5.97 4.34
CA LEU A 82 -13.35 -6.50 2.98
C LEU A 82 -13.57 -8.02 2.99
N LYS A 83 -12.72 -8.75 3.73
CA LYS A 83 -12.81 -10.20 3.91
C LYS A 83 -14.16 -10.63 4.52
N HIS A 84 -14.62 -9.95 5.57
CA HIS A 84 -15.88 -10.24 6.25
C HIS A 84 -17.09 -10.05 5.34
N VAL A 85 -17.13 -8.95 4.58
CA VAL A 85 -18.20 -8.70 3.59
C VAL A 85 -18.18 -9.74 2.48
N THR A 86 -17.00 -10.11 1.95
CA THR A 86 -16.91 -11.16 0.94
C THR A 86 -17.40 -12.51 1.45
N ALA A 87 -17.03 -12.90 2.68
CA ALA A 87 -17.54 -14.10 3.30
C ALA A 87 -19.07 -14.05 3.50
N ALA A 88 -19.62 -12.90 3.89
CA ALA A 88 -21.06 -12.69 4.02
C ALA A 88 -21.79 -12.89 2.68
N CYS A 89 -21.27 -12.32 1.59
CA CYS A 89 -21.83 -12.49 0.24
C CYS A 89 -21.77 -13.95 -0.26
N VAL A 90 -20.73 -14.70 0.11
CA VAL A 90 -20.54 -16.11 -0.28
C VAL A 90 -21.45 -17.05 0.53
N THR A 91 -21.57 -16.80 1.83
CA THR A 91 -22.21 -17.74 2.78
C THR A 91 -23.65 -17.38 3.10
N GLY A 92 -24.05 -16.12 2.92
CA GLY A 92 -25.35 -15.60 3.34
C GLY A 92 -25.58 -15.69 4.86
N GLY A 93 -24.50 -15.67 5.65
CA GLY A 93 -24.57 -15.81 7.11
C GLY A 93 -24.76 -17.25 7.60
N ASN A 94 -24.73 -18.26 6.73
CA ASN A 94 -24.87 -19.67 7.12
C ASN A 94 -23.55 -20.22 7.70
N PRO A 95 -23.50 -20.64 8.99
CA PRO A 95 -22.29 -21.16 9.63
C PRO A 95 -21.74 -22.45 8.99
N GLU A 96 -22.59 -23.30 8.40
CA GLU A 96 -22.13 -24.53 7.72
C GLU A 96 -21.38 -24.22 6.43
N LYS A 97 -21.79 -23.16 5.71
CA LYS A 97 -21.06 -22.66 4.54
C LYS A 97 -19.77 -21.97 4.98
N LEU A 98 -19.83 -21.21 6.07
CA LEU A 98 -18.70 -20.46 6.62
C LEU A 98 -17.50 -21.33 6.97
N ILE A 99 -17.72 -22.47 7.63
CA ILE A 99 -16.61 -23.37 8.03
C ILE A 99 -15.94 -24.08 6.85
N ARG A 100 -16.49 -23.99 5.64
CA ARG A 100 -15.87 -24.54 4.42
C ARG A 100 -14.86 -23.60 3.78
N ILE A 101 -14.93 -22.30 4.06
CA ILE A 101 -13.96 -21.32 3.55
C ILE A 101 -12.54 -21.77 3.96
N PRO A 102 -11.57 -21.83 3.02
CA PRO A 102 -11.61 -21.27 1.66
C PRO A 102 -12.03 -22.23 0.54
N ASP A 103 -12.39 -23.48 0.83
CA ASP A 103 -12.90 -24.39 -0.21
C ASP A 103 -14.39 -24.11 -0.46
N LEU A 104 -14.68 -23.43 -1.57
CA LEU A 104 -16.03 -23.05 -1.97
C LEU A 104 -16.75 -24.14 -2.78
N THR A 105 -16.19 -25.34 -2.88
CA THR A 105 -16.79 -26.44 -3.65
C THR A 105 -18.19 -26.77 -3.13
N GLY A 106 -19.17 -26.71 -4.04
CA GLY A 106 -20.59 -26.94 -3.74
C GLY A 106 -21.35 -25.74 -3.19
N LEU A 107 -20.74 -24.54 -3.14
CA LEU A 107 -21.45 -23.29 -2.86
C LEU A 107 -21.92 -22.60 -4.15
N ASP A 108 -23.03 -21.87 -4.05
CA ASP A 108 -23.65 -21.20 -5.19
C ASP A 108 -22.88 -19.94 -5.61
N LYS A 109 -22.31 -19.23 -4.63
CA LYS A 109 -21.66 -17.92 -4.80
C LYS A 109 -20.16 -18.07 -4.64
N THR A 110 -19.41 -17.93 -5.73
CA THR A 110 -17.96 -18.22 -5.77
C THR A 110 -17.14 -17.21 -6.55
N GLN A 111 -17.77 -16.22 -7.18
CA GLN A 111 -17.09 -15.24 -8.02
C GLN A 111 -17.27 -13.82 -7.49
N VAL A 112 -16.20 -13.01 -7.53
CA VAL A 112 -16.23 -11.57 -7.29
C VAL A 112 -15.82 -10.85 -8.56
N ILE A 113 -16.67 -9.92 -9.02
CA ILE A 113 -16.34 -9.08 -10.18
C ILE A 113 -15.56 -7.86 -9.70
N ILE A 114 -14.44 -7.53 -10.36
CA ILE A 114 -13.60 -6.38 -10.01
C ILE A 114 -13.22 -5.60 -11.28
N PRO A 115 -13.51 -4.29 -11.39
CA PRO A 115 -12.95 -3.46 -12.44
C PRO A 115 -11.42 -3.47 -12.41
N ARG A 116 -10.76 -3.48 -13.57
CA ARG A 116 -9.28 -3.58 -13.63
C ARG A 116 -8.55 -2.57 -12.76
N TYR A 117 -9.03 -1.32 -12.74
CA TYR A 117 -8.45 -0.23 -11.96
C TYR A 117 -8.52 -0.44 -10.44
N SER A 118 -9.38 -1.36 -9.98
CA SER A 118 -9.56 -1.69 -8.57
C SER A 118 -8.67 -2.86 -8.11
N ARG A 119 -7.95 -3.53 -9.03
CA ARG A 119 -7.01 -4.59 -8.66
C ARG A 119 -5.81 -3.97 -7.94
N ASN A 120 -5.59 -4.34 -6.68
CA ASN A 120 -4.49 -3.88 -5.85
C ASN A 120 -4.15 -4.93 -4.77
N ALA A 121 -3.11 -4.70 -3.98
CA ALA A 121 -2.61 -5.69 -3.00
C ALA A 121 -3.64 -6.03 -1.90
N TYR A 122 -4.61 -5.15 -1.63
CA TYR A 122 -5.64 -5.37 -0.61
C TYR A 122 -6.74 -6.32 -1.06
N ASP A 123 -6.89 -6.56 -2.38
CA ASP A 123 -7.84 -7.56 -2.87
C ASP A 123 -7.48 -9.01 -2.49
N HIS A 124 -6.27 -9.22 -1.95
CA HIS A 124 -5.88 -10.46 -1.29
C HIS A 124 -6.85 -10.83 -0.17
N ALA A 125 -7.45 -9.85 0.53
CA ALA A 125 -8.46 -10.09 1.55
C ALA A 125 -9.66 -10.86 0.98
N LEU A 126 -10.12 -10.49 -0.21
CA LEU A 126 -11.22 -11.17 -0.89
C LEU A 126 -10.78 -12.55 -1.39
N ARG A 127 -9.62 -12.63 -2.06
CA ARG A 127 -9.06 -13.90 -2.58
C ARG A 127 -8.84 -14.94 -1.48
N SER A 128 -8.55 -14.51 -0.25
CA SER A 128 -8.39 -15.42 0.90
C SER A 128 -9.66 -16.19 1.27
N ILE A 129 -10.83 -15.76 0.79
CA ILE A 129 -12.10 -16.49 0.93
C ILE A 129 -12.19 -17.67 -0.05
N GLY A 130 -11.33 -17.74 -1.07
CA GLY A 130 -11.37 -18.78 -2.10
C GLY A 130 -12.23 -18.42 -3.32
N VAL A 131 -12.65 -17.16 -3.44
CA VAL A 131 -13.41 -16.66 -4.59
C VAL A 131 -12.54 -16.55 -5.84
N GLU A 132 -13.14 -16.82 -6.99
CA GLU A 132 -12.56 -16.51 -8.29
C GLU A 132 -12.79 -15.02 -8.61
N ILE A 133 -11.74 -14.33 -9.07
CA ILE A 133 -11.82 -12.93 -9.47
C ILE A 133 -12.12 -12.83 -10.98
N VAL A 134 -13.25 -12.21 -11.32
CA VAL A 134 -13.65 -11.91 -12.69
C VAL A 134 -13.36 -10.44 -12.99
N MET A 135 -12.39 -10.17 -13.86
CA MET A 135 -11.99 -8.79 -14.19
C MET A 135 -12.77 -8.22 -15.36
N VAL A 136 -13.13 -6.94 -15.27
CA VAL A 136 -13.85 -6.19 -16.33
C VAL A 136 -13.22 -4.81 -16.56
N GLU A 137 -13.35 -4.27 -17.77
CA GLU A 137 -12.93 -2.91 -18.16
C GLU A 137 -14.09 -2.05 -18.64
N THR A 138 -15.15 -2.67 -19.15
CA THR A 138 -16.28 -1.95 -19.75
C THR A 138 -17.61 -2.34 -19.12
N ARG A 139 -18.62 -1.47 -19.29
CA ARG A 139 -20.00 -1.78 -18.88
C ARG A 139 -20.53 -3.06 -19.53
N ALA A 140 -20.25 -3.28 -20.81
CA ALA A 140 -20.70 -4.47 -21.53
C ALA A 140 -20.07 -5.75 -20.95
N GLU A 141 -18.78 -5.72 -20.62
CA GLU A 141 -18.11 -6.83 -19.92
C GLU A 141 -18.70 -7.06 -18.53
N LEU A 142 -19.02 -6.00 -17.78
CA LEU A 142 -19.67 -6.10 -16.48
C LEU A 142 -21.05 -6.79 -16.58
N GLU A 143 -21.87 -6.38 -17.55
CA GLU A 143 -23.18 -6.98 -17.81
C GLU A 143 -23.06 -8.47 -18.19
N GLN A 144 -22.05 -8.84 -18.98
CA GLN A 144 -21.78 -10.23 -19.38
C GLN A 144 -21.18 -11.09 -18.26
N ALA A 145 -20.41 -10.49 -17.35
CA ALA A 145 -19.75 -11.20 -16.25
C ALA A 145 -20.74 -11.65 -15.16
N ILE A 146 -21.87 -10.95 -15.01
CA ILE A 146 -22.89 -11.28 -14.01
C ILE A 146 -23.55 -12.62 -14.35
N ASN A 147 -23.49 -13.56 -13.39
CA ASN A 147 -24.06 -14.88 -13.51
C ASN A 147 -24.47 -15.43 -12.13
N PRO A 148 -25.10 -16.62 -12.04
CA PRO A 148 -25.54 -17.18 -10.75
C PRO A 148 -24.43 -17.30 -9.69
N ARG A 149 -23.16 -17.46 -10.10
CA ARG A 149 -22.00 -17.56 -9.21
C ARG A 149 -21.49 -16.24 -8.67
N THR A 150 -21.94 -15.11 -9.21
CA THR A 150 -21.52 -13.78 -8.76
C THR A 150 -22.01 -13.53 -7.33
N ALA A 151 -21.08 -13.43 -6.40
CA ALA A 151 -21.33 -13.14 -4.99
C ALA A 151 -21.51 -11.64 -4.76
N MET A 152 -20.63 -10.83 -5.36
CA MET A 152 -20.60 -9.37 -5.19
C MET A 152 -19.73 -8.72 -6.28
N ILE A 153 -19.80 -7.40 -6.37
CA ILE A 153 -18.85 -6.55 -7.10
C ILE A 153 -18.02 -5.76 -6.10
N TYR A 154 -16.71 -5.74 -6.26
CA TYR A 154 -15.79 -4.96 -5.44
C TYR A 154 -15.17 -3.84 -6.28
N ILE A 155 -15.08 -2.65 -5.70
CA ILE A 155 -14.40 -1.50 -6.29
C ILE A 155 -13.51 -0.82 -5.25
N THR A 156 -12.39 -0.24 -5.69
CA THR A 156 -11.65 0.75 -4.91
C THR A 156 -12.09 2.14 -5.34
N THR A 157 -12.43 2.99 -4.38
CA THR A 157 -12.87 4.35 -4.68
C THR A 157 -11.67 5.24 -5.03
N GLY A 158 -11.85 6.14 -6.01
CA GLY A 158 -10.79 7.01 -6.50
C GLY A 158 -11.03 7.44 -7.95
N ALA A 159 -9.95 7.76 -8.68
CA ALA A 159 -10.04 8.31 -10.03
C ALA A 159 -10.80 7.39 -11.02
N GLY A 160 -10.59 6.07 -10.94
CA GLY A 160 -11.24 5.10 -11.85
C GLY A 160 -12.73 4.87 -11.59
N SER A 161 -13.20 5.13 -10.37
CA SER A 161 -14.60 4.98 -9.95
C SER A 161 -15.34 6.31 -9.81
N ALA A 162 -14.67 7.43 -10.12
CA ALA A 162 -15.24 8.77 -10.08
C ALA A 162 -16.44 8.90 -11.03
N THR A 163 -17.41 9.73 -10.65
CA THR A 163 -18.60 10.03 -11.46
C THR A 163 -18.20 10.42 -12.89
N GLY A 164 -18.85 9.82 -13.88
CA GLY A 164 -18.59 10.04 -15.30
C GLY A 164 -17.57 9.08 -15.94
N GLN A 165 -16.87 8.26 -15.15
CA GLN A 165 -16.03 7.18 -15.69
C GLN A 165 -16.88 6.02 -16.26
N PRO A 166 -16.38 5.26 -17.25
CA PRO A 166 -17.12 4.16 -17.87
C PRO A 166 -17.59 3.07 -16.89
N LEU A 167 -16.86 2.90 -15.78
CA LEU A 167 -17.17 2.02 -14.67
C LEU A 167 -17.13 2.80 -13.35
N SER A 168 -17.81 3.96 -13.30
CA SER A 168 -18.03 4.68 -12.06
C SER A 168 -18.89 3.86 -11.08
N LEU A 169 -18.88 4.22 -9.79
CA LEU A 169 -19.71 3.54 -8.80
C LEU A 169 -21.20 3.53 -9.18
N GLU A 170 -21.73 4.64 -9.69
CA GLU A 170 -23.13 4.74 -10.12
C GLU A 170 -23.44 3.79 -11.27
N VAL A 171 -22.56 3.71 -12.28
CA VAL A 171 -22.73 2.81 -13.42
C VAL A 171 -22.71 1.35 -12.96
N ILE A 172 -21.78 1.00 -12.07
CA ILE A 172 -21.68 -0.35 -11.52
C ILE A 172 -22.92 -0.70 -10.70
N ALA A 173 -23.37 0.20 -9.83
CA ALA A 173 -24.55 0.02 -9.02
C ALA A 173 -25.82 -0.15 -9.89
N ASP A 174 -25.94 0.62 -10.96
CA ASP A 174 -27.06 0.52 -11.90
C ASP A 174 -27.11 -0.83 -12.62
N VAL A 175 -25.95 -1.39 -12.98
CA VAL A 175 -25.87 -2.74 -13.58
C VAL A 175 -26.13 -3.82 -12.52
N ALA A 176 -25.66 -3.65 -11.29
CA ALA A 176 -25.78 -4.66 -10.23
C ALA A 176 -27.19 -4.79 -9.66
N ARG A 177 -27.92 -3.67 -9.54
CA ARG A 177 -29.19 -3.56 -8.81
C ARG A 177 -30.30 -4.50 -9.34
N PRO A 178 -30.55 -4.63 -10.66
CA PRO A 178 -31.55 -5.56 -11.19
C PRO A 178 -31.29 -7.04 -10.82
N HIS A 179 -30.01 -7.38 -10.59
CA HIS A 179 -29.57 -8.74 -10.25
C HIS A 179 -29.44 -8.97 -8.74
N LYS A 180 -29.70 -7.96 -7.91
CA LYS A 180 -29.53 -8.00 -6.44
C LYS A 180 -28.12 -8.43 -6.01
N ILE A 181 -27.12 -7.94 -6.74
CA ILE A 181 -25.71 -8.20 -6.43
C ILE A 181 -25.16 -7.05 -5.57
N PRO A 182 -24.62 -7.33 -4.37
CA PRO A 182 -24.02 -6.30 -3.53
C PRO A 182 -22.80 -5.64 -4.18
N VAL A 183 -22.64 -4.33 -3.96
CA VAL A 183 -21.45 -3.56 -4.33
C VAL A 183 -20.71 -3.14 -3.06
N LEU A 184 -19.45 -3.56 -2.92
CA LEU A 184 -18.53 -3.11 -1.87
C LEU A 184 -17.60 -2.04 -2.41
N ALA A 185 -17.70 -0.83 -1.85
CA ALA A 185 -16.78 0.26 -2.09
C ALA A 185 -15.67 0.26 -1.03
N ASP A 186 -14.44 -0.07 -1.43
CA ASP A 186 -13.26 0.14 -0.61
C ASP A 186 -12.79 1.59 -0.71
N SER A 187 -13.10 2.35 0.34
CA SER A 187 -12.74 3.75 0.54
C SER A 187 -11.72 3.91 1.64
N ALA A 188 -10.86 2.90 1.85
CA ALA A 188 -9.89 2.86 2.95
C ALA A 188 -9.09 4.16 3.11
N ALA A 189 -8.70 4.80 2.00
CA ALA A 189 -7.87 6.00 1.96
C ALA A 189 -8.65 7.32 1.83
N GLU A 190 -9.99 7.29 1.89
CA GLU A 190 -10.81 8.49 1.73
C GLU A 190 -11.30 9.07 3.06
N ASN A 191 -11.60 10.37 3.04
CA ASN A 191 -12.31 11.01 4.15
C ASN A 191 -13.76 10.49 4.23
N LEU A 192 -14.24 10.26 5.46
CA LEU A 192 -15.63 9.89 5.71
C LEU A 192 -16.56 11.08 5.42
N THR A 193 -17.61 10.87 4.61
CA THR A 193 -18.68 11.86 4.41
C THR A 193 -19.94 11.48 5.16
N ILE A 194 -20.69 12.48 5.62
CA ILE A 194 -21.98 12.30 6.30
C ILE A 194 -22.97 13.32 5.71
N PRO A 195 -24.06 12.88 5.05
CA PRO A 195 -24.39 11.49 4.70
C PRO A 195 -23.32 10.85 3.80
N ASN A 196 -23.26 9.51 3.80
CA ASN A 196 -22.22 8.79 3.07
C ASN A 196 -22.41 8.83 1.56
N ILE A 197 -21.47 9.42 0.83
CA ILE A 197 -21.59 9.68 -0.61
C ILE A 197 -21.56 8.39 -1.44
N HIS A 198 -20.83 7.37 -0.99
CA HIS A 198 -20.71 6.10 -1.72
C HIS A 198 -21.98 5.27 -1.58
N LEU A 199 -22.60 5.26 -0.39
CA LEU A 199 -23.93 4.67 -0.20
C LEU A 199 -24.99 5.42 -1.04
N GLN A 200 -24.96 6.75 -1.09
CA GLN A 200 -25.85 7.55 -1.94
C GLN A 200 -25.69 7.23 -3.44
N ARG A 201 -24.46 6.92 -3.88
CA ARG A 201 -24.15 6.52 -5.26
C ARG A 201 -24.49 5.06 -5.57
N GLY A 202 -24.98 4.31 -4.59
CA GLY A 202 -25.51 2.96 -4.79
C GLY A 202 -24.60 1.82 -4.35
N ALA A 203 -23.51 2.09 -3.61
CA ALA A 203 -22.80 1.03 -2.90
C ALA A 203 -23.74 0.39 -1.86
N THR A 204 -23.68 -0.94 -1.73
CA THR A 204 -24.40 -1.67 -0.68
C THR A 204 -23.70 -1.52 0.66
N VAL A 205 -22.37 -1.53 0.62
CA VAL A 205 -21.49 -1.36 1.78
C VAL A 205 -20.25 -0.59 1.38
N VAL A 206 -19.72 0.21 2.31
CA VAL A 206 -18.50 1.00 2.13
C VAL A 206 -17.56 0.78 3.30
N ALA A 207 -16.26 0.67 3.02
CA ALA A 207 -15.23 0.41 4.02
C ALA A 207 -14.20 1.54 4.10
N TYR A 208 -13.79 1.92 5.31
CA TYR A 208 -12.79 2.93 5.62
C TYR A 208 -11.72 2.38 6.58
N SER A 209 -10.52 2.96 6.54
CA SER A 209 -9.43 2.63 7.47
C SER A 209 -9.49 3.50 8.72
N GLY A 210 -9.30 2.90 9.90
CA GLY A 210 -9.32 3.62 11.18
C GLY A 210 -8.15 4.58 11.37
N GLY A 211 -6.91 4.09 11.36
CA GLY A 211 -5.70 4.91 11.46
C GLY A 211 -5.28 5.60 10.17
N LYS A 212 -6.25 6.18 9.46
CA LYS A 212 -6.01 7.14 8.38
C LYS A 212 -6.68 8.46 8.72
N ALA A 213 -7.60 8.93 7.88
CA ALA A 213 -8.28 10.23 8.05
C ALA A 213 -9.04 10.34 9.38
N LEU A 214 -9.64 9.23 9.83
CA LEU A 214 -10.39 9.19 11.08
C LEU A 214 -9.51 9.37 12.32
N CYS A 215 -8.21 9.10 12.22
CA CYS A 215 -7.29 9.09 13.36
C CYS A 215 -7.79 8.21 14.53
N GLY A 216 -8.42 7.08 14.18
CA GLY A 216 -8.79 6.02 15.10
C GLY A 216 -7.68 4.98 15.23
N PRO A 217 -7.94 3.85 15.92
CA PRO A 217 -6.95 2.80 16.09
C PRO A 217 -6.40 2.30 14.75
N GLN A 218 -5.08 2.22 14.65
CA GLN A 218 -4.40 1.86 13.39
C GLN A 218 -4.78 0.47 12.88
N CYS A 219 -5.06 -0.46 13.79
CA CYS A 219 -5.43 -1.85 13.50
C CYS A 219 -6.93 -2.06 13.27
N ALA A 220 -7.74 -0.99 13.19
CA ALA A 220 -9.19 -1.09 13.05
C ALA A 220 -9.70 -0.52 11.71
N GLY A 221 -10.90 -0.94 11.32
CA GLY A 221 -11.63 -0.43 10.15
C GLY A 221 -13.02 0.06 10.52
N LEU A 222 -13.71 0.65 9.56
CA LEU A 222 -15.11 1.03 9.66
C LEU A 222 -15.84 0.57 8.40
N VAL A 223 -16.89 -0.23 8.56
CA VAL A 223 -17.74 -0.67 7.45
C VAL A 223 -19.17 -0.19 7.71
N LEU A 224 -19.79 0.46 6.74
CA LEU A 224 -21.13 1.05 6.84
C LEU A 224 -21.98 0.56 5.67
N GLY A 225 -23.28 0.32 5.89
CA GLY A 225 -24.20 -0.04 4.80
C GLY A 225 -25.36 -0.90 5.26
N ASP A 226 -25.79 -1.81 4.37
CA ASP A 226 -26.93 -2.73 4.57
C ASP A 226 -26.82 -3.56 5.86
N LYS A 227 -27.85 -3.49 6.71
CA LYS A 227 -27.82 -4.12 8.02
C LYS A 227 -27.73 -5.65 7.95
N ALA A 228 -28.50 -6.28 7.08
CA ALA A 228 -28.58 -7.74 7.00
C ALA A 228 -27.25 -8.36 6.51
N LEU A 229 -26.61 -7.71 5.53
CA LEU A 229 -25.32 -8.11 5.02
C LEU A 229 -24.23 -7.92 6.07
N LEU A 230 -24.22 -6.80 6.80
CA LEU A 230 -23.23 -6.54 7.83
C LEU A 230 -23.40 -7.42 9.08
N GLN A 231 -24.62 -7.81 9.44
CA GLN A 231 -24.84 -8.82 10.49
C GLN A 231 -24.31 -10.19 10.05
N SER A 232 -24.46 -10.56 8.77
CA SER A 232 -23.83 -11.76 8.22
C SER A 232 -22.29 -11.67 8.22
N ALA A 233 -21.74 -10.47 7.99
CA ALA A 233 -20.31 -10.22 8.09
C ALA A 233 -19.82 -10.30 9.55
N TRP A 234 -20.62 -9.86 10.52
CA TRP A 234 -20.34 -10.01 11.95
C TRP A 234 -20.31 -11.48 12.40
N GLN A 235 -21.21 -12.32 11.87
CA GLN A 235 -21.17 -13.78 12.10
C GLN A 235 -19.84 -14.42 11.67
N PHE A 236 -19.19 -13.87 10.63
CA PHE A 236 -17.87 -14.31 10.18
C PHE A 236 -16.72 -13.75 11.03
N SER A 237 -16.92 -12.56 11.62
CA SER A 237 -15.92 -11.88 12.44
C SER A 237 -15.65 -12.62 13.75
N SER A 238 -14.46 -12.39 14.32
CA SER A 238 -14.21 -12.66 15.73
C SER A 238 -15.21 -11.87 16.61
N PRO A 239 -15.75 -12.46 17.70
CA PRO A 239 -15.27 -13.65 18.42
C PRO A 239 -15.76 -15.00 17.91
N HIS A 240 -16.64 -15.05 16.91
CA HIS A 240 -17.19 -16.31 16.38
C HIS A 240 -16.08 -17.22 15.84
N HIS A 241 -16.28 -18.53 15.98
CA HIS A 241 -15.34 -19.52 15.47
C HIS A 241 -15.41 -19.61 13.94
N GLY A 242 -14.26 -19.86 13.31
CA GLY A 242 -14.15 -20.02 11.86
C GLY A 242 -12.93 -19.28 11.29
N PRO A 243 -12.83 -19.20 9.96
CA PRO A 243 -11.68 -18.64 9.26
C PRO A 243 -11.56 -17.11 9.33
N GLY A 244 -12.54 -16.40 9.92
CA GLY A 244 -12.41 -14.97 10.26
C GLY A 244 -11.85 -14.72 11.66
N ARG A 245 -11.61 -15.77 12.45
CA ARG A 245 -11.12 -15.65 13.83
C ARG A 245 -9.67 -15.16 13.92
N ASP A 246 -8.92 -15.27 12.81
CA ASP A 246 -7.59 -14.70 12.59
C ASP A 246 -7.61 -13.15 12.48
N ASN A 247 -8.78 -12.55 12.27
CA ASN A 247 -9.02 -11.10 12.26
C ASN A 247 -9.64 -10.61 13.57
N LYS A 248 -9.03 -11.01 14.70
CA LYS A 248 -9.51 -10.65 16.04
C LYS A 248 -9.40 -9.15 16.29
N ILE A 249 -10.52 -8.52 16.64
CA ILE A 249 -10.57 -7.16 17.18
C ILE A 249 -10.96 -7.18 18.67
N GLY A 250 -10.37 -6.27 19.46
CA GLY A 250 -10.70 -6.09 20.87
C GLY A 250 -11.84 -5.10 21.08
N LYS A 251 -12.43 -5.12 22.28
CA LYS A 251 -13.51 -4.19 22.69
C LYS A 251 -12.96 -2.77 22.81
N GLU A 252 -11.69 -2.64 23.15
CA GLU A 252 -10.95 -1.40 23.24
C GLU A 252 -10.91 -0.73 21.87
N GLU A 253 -10.46 -1.43 20.83
CA GLU A 253 -10.40 -0.88 19.48
C GLU A 253 -11.78 -0.62 18.89
N ILE A 254 -12.79 -1.44 19.21
CA ILE A 254 -14.19 -1.17 18.83
C ILE A 254 -14.65 0.17 19.42
N MET A 255 -14.43 0.39 20.73
CA MET A 255 -14.83 1.64 21.38
C MET A 255 -13.97 2.83 20.93
N GLY A 256 -12.67 2.63 20.69
CA GLY A 256 -11.79 3.65 20.13
C GLY A 256 -12.23 4.09 18.74
N MET A 257 -12.59 3.17 17.86
CA MET A 257 -13.14 3.51 16.54
C MET A 257 -14.48 4.23 16.62
N LEU A 258 -15.38 3.82 17.52
CA LEU A 258 -16.62 4.55 17.74
C LEU A 258 -16.35 6.00 18.16
N ALA A 259 -15.42 6.21 19.09
CA ALA A 259 -15.00 7.54 19.52
C ALA A 259 -14.39 8.36 18.37
N ALA A 260 -13.62 7.73 17.47
CA ALA A 260 -13.07 8.39 16.27
C ALA A 260 -14.18 8.91 15.35
N VAL A 261 -15.23 8.12 15.13
CA VAL A 261 -16.40 8.53 14.31
C VAL A 261 -17.20 9.63 15.01
N GLU A 262 -17.38 9.57 16.33
CA GLU A 262 -18.02 10.65 17.09
C GLU A 262 -17.21 11.94 17.11
N ALA A 263 -15.87 11.84 17.13
CA ALA A 263 -14.98 12.99 17.02
C ALA A 263 -15.01 13.58 15.61
N TRP A 264 -15.10 12.74 14.56
CA TRP A 264 -15.13 13.18 13.16
C TRP A 264 -16.22 14.23 12.88
N VAL A 265 -17.42 14.09 13.44
CA VAL A 265 -18.51 15.07 13.26
C VAL A 265 -18.36 16.33 14.11
N ARG A 266 -17.46 16.33 15.10
CA ARG A 266 -17.22 17.46 16.02
C ARG A 266 -15.95 18.26 15.69
N ARG A 267 -14.98 17.62 15.02
CA ARG A 267 -13.70 18.23 14.62
C ARG A 267 -13.94 19.40 13.66
N ASP A 268 -13.18 20.47 13.86
CA ASP A 268 -13.14 21.60 12.94
C ASP A 268 -12.13 21.30 11.81
N HIS A 269 -12.60 20.55 10.81
CA HIS A 269 -11.78 20.17 9.64
C HIS A 269 -11.24 21.39 8.87
N ALA A 270 -11.92 22.54 8.93
CA ALA A 270 -11.43 23.75 8.28
C ALA A 270 -10.27 24.37 9.05
N ALA A 271 -10.35 24.43 10.40
CA ALA A 271 -9.23 24.87 11.23
C ALA A 271 -8.03 23.92 11.16
N GLU A 272 -8.26 22.60 11.09
CA GLU A 272 -7.21 21.61 10.83
C GLU A 272 -6.50 21.88 9.49
N TRP A 273 -7.28 22.14 8.44
CA TRP A 273 -6.74 22.50 7.12
C TRP A 273 -5.89 23.78 7.18
N GLN A 274 -6.36 24.83 7.88
CA GLN A 274 -5.58 26.06 8.06
C GLN A 274 -4.29 25.81 8.85
N THR A 275 -4.33 24.94 9.85
CA THR A 275 -3.13 24.53 10.60
C THR A 275 -2.12 23.87 9.67
N TRP A 276 -2.57 22.94 8.83
CA TRP A 276 -1.71 22.29 7.83
C TRP A 276 -1.08 23.30 6.86
N LEU A 277 -1.87 24.22 6.32
CA LEU A 277 -1.36 25.28 5.45
C LEU A 277 -0.33 26.17 6.15
N SER A 278 -0.52 26.47 7.43
CA SER A 278 0.44 27.27 8.20
C SER A 278 1.79 26.56 8.37
N TYR A 279 1.79 25.23 8.58
CA TYR A 279 3.02 24.44 8.64
C TYR A 279 3.74 24.42 7.29
N LEU A 280 3.00 24.25 6.20
CA LEU A 280 3.57 24.24 4.86
C LEU A 280 4.13 25.62 4.48
N ASP A 281 3.42 26.71 4.80
CA ASP A 281 3.87 28.08 4.56
C ASP A 281 5.16 28.39 5.32
N HIS A 282 5.25 28.02 6.60
CA HIS A 282 6.47 28.18 7.38
C HIS A 282 7.67 27.45 6.75
N ILE A 283 7.49 26.19 6.34
CA ILE A 283 8.54 25.41 5.66
C ILE A 283 8.93 26.07 4.34
N ALA A 284 7.96 26.51 3.54
CA ALA A 284 8.19 27.13 2.24
C ALA A 284 8.97 28.45 2.36
N GLN A 285 8.59 29.31 3.30
CA GLN A 285 9.29 30.56 3.59
C GLN A 285 10.74 30.31 4.02
N ARG A 286 10.99 29.28 4.83
CA ARG A 286 12.32 28.98 5.38
C ARG A 286 13.35 28.65 4.31
N VAL A 287 12.94 28.14 3.14
CA VAL A 287 13.83 27.71 2.04
C VAL A 287 13.82 28.66 0.84
N SER A 288 13.04 29.75 0.92
CA SER A 288 12.79 30.66 -0.20
C SER A 288 14.01 31.47 -0.67
N ASP A 289 15.04 31.57 0.18
CA ASP A 289 16.29 32.29 -0.08
C ASP A 289 17.40 31.40 -0.67
N ILE A 290 17.13 30.10 -0.85
CA ILE A 290 18.11 29.14 -1.37
C ILE A 290 18.09 29.13 -2.90
N ASP A 291 19.27 29.25 -3.50
CA ASP A 291 19.42 29.25 -4.96
C ASP A 291 18.75 28.04 -5.64
N SER A 292 18.07 28.30 -6.75
CA SER A 292 17.31 27.34 -7.58
C SER A 292 16.10 26.67 -6.92
N VAL A 293 15.84 26.89 -5.63
CA VAL A 293 14.69 26.31 -4.91
C VAL A 293 13.39 26.99 -5.31
N SER A 294 12.34 26.20 -5.50
CA SER A 294 10.98 26.65 -5.75
C SER A 294 10.00 25.80 -4.96
N THR A 295 8.91 26.40 -4.50
CA THR A 295 7.88 25.72 -3.70
C THR A 295 6.50 25.85 -4.32
N GLU A 296 5.73 24.76 -4.30
CA GLU A 296 4.34 24.73 -4.76
C GLU A 296 3.48 23.93 -3.78
N VAL A 297 2.29 24.46 -3.43
CA VAL A 297 1.31 23.73 -2.63
C VAL A 297 0.21 23.19 -3.55
N ASN A 298 0.06 21.87 -3.60
CA ASN A 298 -1.07 21.22 -4.24
C ASN A 298 -2.24 21.10 -3.26
N ASP A 299 -3.42 21.58 -3.65
CA ASP A 299 -4.66 21.51 -2.87
C ASP A 299 -5.66 20.52 -3.53
N PRO A 300 -5.74 19.26 -3.06
CA PRO A 300 -6.63 18.27 -3.66
C PRO A 300 -8.09 18.47 -3.25
N THR A 301 -8.99 18.46 -4.24
CA THR A 301 -10.44 18.58 -4.02
C THR A 301 -11.16 17.24 -3.80
N GLY A 302 -10.50 16.12 -4.10
CA GLY A 302 -11.04 14.78 -3.93
C GLY A 302 -11.14 14.32 -2.47
N LEU A 303 -11.62 13.09 -2.26
CA LEU A 303 -11.72 12.47 -0.93
C LEU A 303 -10.48 11.63 -0.57
N SER A 304 -9.79 11.06 -1.57
CA SER A 304 -8.67 10.16 -1.37
C SER A 304 -7.42 10.89 -0.90
N ASN A 305 -6.82 10.40 0.18
CA ASN A 305 -5.61 10.95 0.82
C ASN A 305 -5.66 12.48 0.94
N ARG A 306 -6.82 13.02 1.34
CA ARG A 306 -7.10 14.46 1.29
C ARG A 306 -6.25 15.24 2.29
N ALA A 307 -5.17 15.84 1.81
CA ALA A 307 -4.33 16.78 2.54
C ALA A 307 -3.59 17.66 1.51
N PRO A 308 -3.26 18.93 1.84
CA PRO A 308 -2.40 19.72 0.97
C PRO A 308 -0.99 19.12 0.98
N VAL A 309 -0.26 19.26 -0.13
CA VAL A 309 1.13 18.77 -0.22
C VAL A 309 2.02 19.90 -0.71
N LEU A 310 3.07 20.20 0.05
CA LEU A 310 4.13 21.09 -0.39
C LEU A 310 5.17 20.30 -1.17
N THR A 311 5.39 20.67 -2.42
CA THR A 311 6.51 20.20 -3.23
C THR A 311 7.62 21.25 -3.19
N ILE A 312 8.80 20.85 -2.75
CA ILE A 312 10.02 21.68 -2.78
C ILE A 312 10.91 21.11 -3.87
N SER A 313 11.17 21.87 -4.92
CA SER A 313 11.95 21.45 -6.09
C SER A 313 13.18 22.33 -6.27
N TRP A 314 14.27 21.77 -6.78
CA TRP A 314 15.51 22.51 -7.08
C TRP A 314 16.25 21.91 -8.27
N ASP A 315 17.25 22.64 -8.76
CA ASP A 315 18.15 22.14 -9.79
C ASP A 315 19.28 21.33 -9.13
N PRO A 316 19.37 20.00 -9.37
CA PRO A 316 20.43 19.18 -8.79
C PRO A 316 21.82 19.57 -9.31
N ALA A 317 21.94 20.23 -10.47
CA ALA A 317 23.21 20.75 -10.98
C ALA A 317 23.68 22.01 -10.25
N VAL A 318 22.79 22.73 -9.55
CA VAL A 318 23.13 23.91 -8.74
C VAL A 318 23.46 23.51 -7.31
N LEU A 319 22.62 22.67 -6.68
CA LEU A 319 22.79 22.29 -5.27
C LEU A 319 23.63 21.03 -5.05
N HIS A 320 23.96 20.30 -6.13
CA HIS A 320 24.76 19.07 -6.12
C HIS A 320 24.24 18.01 -5.13
N ILE A 321 22.91 17.91 -5.04
CA ILE A 321 22.21 16.89 -4.26
C ILE A 321 20.83 16.63 -4.90
N THR A 322 20.39 15.38 -4.84
CA THR A 322 19.08 14.94 -5.33
C THR A 322 18.06 14.83 -4.22
N GLY A 323 16.77 14.88 -4.55
CA GLY A 323 15.68 14.65 -3.60
C GLY A 323 15.73 13.25 -2.99
N ALA A 324 16.20 12.26 -3.73
CA ALA A 324 16.42 10.90 -3.21
C ALA A 324 17.52 10.87 -2.13
N GLU A 325 18.63 11.59 -2.33
CA GLU A 325 19.69 11.71 -1.31
C GLU A 325 19.20 12.47 -0.07
N VAL A 326 18.39 13.52 -0.25
CA VAL A 326 17.76 14.23 0.89
C VAL A 326 16.83 13.30 1.67
N ALA A 327 15.98 12.54 0.98
CA ALA A 327 15.09 11.57 1.61
C ALA A 327 15.85 10.45 2.35
N GLU A 328 16.96 9.96 1.78
CA GLU A 328 17.82 8.96 2.44
C GLU A 328 18.52 9.54 3.69
N ASP A 329 19.02 10.78 3.64
CA ASP A 329 19.56 11.46 4.83
C ASP A 329 18.50 11.53 5.94
N PHE A 330 17.29 11.99 5.61
CA PHE A 330 16.17 12.07 6.54
C PHE A 330 15.76 10.70 7.10
N ALA A 331 15.86 9.64 6.31
CA ALA A 331 15.54 8.29 6.75
C ALA A 331 16.58 7.69 7.70
N ARG A 332 17.86 8.11 7.61
CA ARG A 332 19.00 7.53 8.34
C ARG A 332 19.49 8.36 9.52
N ASN A 333 19.34 9.67 9.48
CA ASN A 333 19.90 10.58 10.46
C ASN A 333 18.82 11.16 11.39
N LYS A 334 19.18 11.41 12.66
CA LYS A 334 18.26 11.95 13.66
C LYS A 334 18.15 13.49 13.57
N PRO A 335 16.96 14.06 13.84
CA PRO A 335 15.66 13.39 13.95
C PRO A 335 15.25 12.80 12.60
N ARG A 336 14.68 11.58 12.62
CA ARG A 336 14.26 10.90 11.37
C ARG A 336 13.01 11.57 10.83
N ILE A 337 12.98 11.83 9.53
CA ILE A 337 11.84 12.46 8.84
C ILE A 337 11.44 11.56 7.66
N ALA A 338 10.16 11.26 7.51
CA ALA A 338 9.65 10.55 6.35
C ALA A 338 9.08 11.53 5.33
N VAL A 339 9.67 11.60 4.13
CA VAL A 339 9.22 12.48 3.03
C VAL A 339 9.07 11.69 1.73
N ALA A 340 8.32 12.23 0.78
CA ALA A 340 8.37 11.75 -0.61
C ALA A 340 9.58 12.36 -1.33
N SER A 341 10.10 11.68 -2.35
CA SER A 341 11.06 12.26 -3.31
C SER A 341 10.62 11.98 -4.74
N GLY A 342 10.99 12.84 -5.68
CA GLY A 342 10.70 12.65 -7.09
C GLY A 342 11.48 13.58 -8.00
N ASP A 343 11.54 13.24 -9.28
CA ASP A 343 12.24 13.99 -10.32
C ASP A 343 11.28 14.32 -11.47
N ALA A 344 11.30 15.57 -11.95
CA ALA A 344 10.48 16.03 -13.06
C ALA A 344 11.13 17.24 -13.76
N ASN A 345 11.10 17.27 -15.09
CA ASN A 345 11.60 18.38 -15.91
C ASN A 345 13.02 18.84 -15.51
N ASP A 346 13.96 17.89 -15.43
CA ASP A 346 15.37 18.10 -15.01
C ASP A 346 15.56 18.67 -13.59
N ARG A 347 14.48 18.74 -12.80
CA ARG A 347 14.50 19.14 -11.40
C ARG A 347 14.27 17.93 -10.52
N THR A 348 14.81 18.01 -9.31
CA THR A 348 14.57 17.04 -8.26
C THR A 348 13.76 17.68 -7.14
N SER A 349 13.07 16.88 -6.33
CA SER A 349 12.13 17.38 -5.34
C SER A 349 11.94 16.48 -4.13
N ILE A 350 11.46 17.09 -3.05
CA ILE A 350 10.82 16.39 -1.93
C ILE A 350 9.39 16.88 -1.73
N GLY A 351 8.52 15.98 -1.28
CA GLY A 351 7.12 16.27 -0.95
C GLY A 351 6.85 16.17 0.55
N ILE A 352 6.18 17.18 1.10
CA ILE A 352 5.79 17.28 2.51
C ILE A 352 4.27 17.23 2.62
N THR A 353 3.76 16.19 3.29
CA THR A 353 2.34 16.05 3.64
C THR A 353 2.17 16.34 5.13
N PRO A 354 1.39 17.37 5.53
CA PRO A 354 1.37 17.89 6.89
C PRO A 354 0.37 17.17 7.81
N ASN A 355 -0.51 16.33 7.26
CA ASN A 355 -1.66 15.79 8.01
C ASN A 355 -1.31 14.86 9.18
N GLN A 356 -0.05 14.44 9.30
CA GLN A 356 0.46 13.64 10.43
C GLN A 356 1.53 14.36 11.26
N MET A 357 1.83 15.62 10.94
CA MET A 357 2.78 16.44 11.69
C MET A 357 2.17 16.84 13.03
N GLN A 358 2.97 16.76 14.09
CA GLN A 358 2.63 17.23 15.42
C GLN A 358 3.08 18.69 15.62
N PRO A 359 2.50 19.44 16.58
CA PRO A 359 2.93 20.80 16.88
C PRO A 359 4.45 20.92 17.04
N GLY A 360 5.07 21.87 16.34
CA GLY A 360 6.51 22.12 16.34
C GLY A 360 7.33 21.23 15.39
N ASN A 361 6.73 20.24 14.74
CA ASN A 361 7.43 19.43 13.72
C ASN A 361 7.82 20.28 12.50
N ASP A 362 7.01 21.28 12.15
CA ASP A 362 7.27 22.24 11.07
C ASP A 362 8.60 22.97 11.24
N GLN A 363 8.91 23.46 12.45
CA GLN A 363 10.21 24.09 12.75
C GLN A 363 11.37 23.12 12.51
N VAL A 364 11.28 21.90 13.05
CA VAL A 364 12.35 20.89 12.93
C VAL A 364 12.58 20.51 11.47
N VAL A 365 11.50 20.31 10.73
CA VAL A 365 11.54 19.94 9.31
C VAL A 365 12.10 21.10 8.48
N ALA A 366 11.61 22.33 8.67
CA ALA A 366 12.07 23.51 7.97
C ALA A 366 13.59 23.73 8.16
N ASP A 367 14.08 23.64 9.41
CA ASP A 367 15.50 23.80 9.71
C ASP A 367 16.37 22.65 9.17
N ARG A 368 15.86 21.41 9.14
CA ARG A 368 16.56 20.27 8.53
C ARG A 368 16.68 20.45 7.02
N ILE A 369 15.59 20.82 6.34
CA ILE A 369 15.59 21.05 4.89
C ILE A 369 16.56 22.18 4.55
N HIS A 370 16.41 23.35 5.18
CA HIS A 370 17.29 24.49 4.90
C HIS A 370 18.76 24.14 5.16
N ARG A 371 19.10 23.50 6.28
CA ARG A 371 20.49 23.10 6.56
C ARG A 371 21.07 22.21 5.46
N ILE A 372 20.29 21.25 4.95
CA ILE A 372 20.74 20.38 3.87
C ILE A 372 20.87 21.17 2.57
N LEU A 373 19.84 21.90 2.15
CA LEU A 373 19.84 22.56 0.84
C LEU A 373 20.82 23.73 0.76
N SER A 374 21.11 24.43 1.86
CA SER A 374 22.12 25.50 1.92
C SER A 374 23.56 25.00 2.13
N ALA A 375 23.78 23.70 2.33
CA ALA A 375 25.13 23.18 2.53
C ALA A 375 25.96 23.30 1.24
N GLN A 376 27.18 23.84 1.37
CA GLN A 376 28.11 23.88 0.25
C GLN A 376 28.54 22.47 -0.14
N ARG A 377 28.39 22.15 -1.42
CA ARG A 377 28.78 20.88 -2.03
C ARG A 377 29.61 21.15 -3.27
N SER A 378 30.50 20.23 -3.59
CA SER A 378 31.13 20.18 -4.90
C SER A 378 30.30 19.32 -5.84
N PRO A 379 30.33 19.58 -7.16
CA PRO A 379 29.73 18.67 -8.13
C PRO A 379 30.22 17.24 -7.88
N GLN A 380 29.30 16.30 -7.70
CA GLN A 380 29.65 14.89 -7.74
C GLN A 380 30.05 14.52 -9.18
N SER A 381 31.12 13.74 -9.33
CA SER A 381 31.49 13.22 -10.65
C SER A 381 30.38 12.32 -11.17
N THR A 382 29.99 12.52 -12.42
CA THR A 382 29.11 11.61 -13.16
C THR A 382 29.90 10.54 -13.91
N GLU A 383 31.23 10.58 -13.85
CA GLU A 383 32.11 9.60 -14.48
C GLU A 383 32.08 8.30 -13.67
N LEU A 384 31.53 7.25 -14.26
CA LEU A 384 31.52 5.90 -13.68
C LEU A 384 32.91 5.27 -13.84
N ALA A 385 33.43 4.68 -12.77
CA ALA A 385 34.64 3.87 -12.86
C ALA A 385 34.48 2.75 -13.91
N PRO A 386 35.47 2.52 -14.81
CA PRO A 386 35.39 1.47 -15.82
C PRO A 386 35.03 0.11 -15.22
N PRO A 387 34.18 -0.69 -15.88
CA PRO A 387 33.81 -2.00 -15.36
C PRO A 387 35.04 -2.87 -15.13
N ALA A 388 35.14 -3.48 -13.95
CA ALA A 388 36.27 -4.36 -13.58
C ALA A 388 36.18 -5.73 -14.26
N THR A 389 35.00 -6.12 -14.77
CA THR A 389 34.74 -7.38 -15.46
C THR A 389 33.55 -7.23 -16.42
N ASP A 390 33.42 -8.16 -17.38
CA ASP A 390 32.26 -8.29 -18.27
C ASP A 390 31.24 -9.27 -17.66
N VAL A 391 30.06 -8.76 -17.33
CA VAL A 391 28.98 -9.54 -16.73
C VAL A 391 28.05 -10.19 -17.77
N SER A 392 28.32 -10.03 -19.06
CA SER A 392 27.53 -10.65 -20.14
C SER A 392 27.51 -12.17 -20.04
N GLY A 393 26.35 -12.78 -20.28
CA GLY A 393 26.16 -14.23 -20.29
C GLY A 393 25.02 -14.68 -19.38
N SER A 394 24.94 -16.00 -19.17
CA SER A 394 23.93 -16.59 -18.28
C SER A 394 24.49 -16.89 -16.91
N TRP A 395 23.63 -16.71 -15.90
CA TRP A 395 23.97 -16.87 -14.50
C TRP A 395 22.89 -17.69 -13.79
N ASP A 396 23.32 -18.71 -13.06
CA ASP A 396 22.48 -19.45 -12.13
C ASP A 396 22.46 -18.70 -10.81
N LEU A 397 21.31 -18.12 -10.49
CA LEU A 397 21.09 -17.20 -9.37
C LEU A 397 20.44 -17.95 -8.20
N THR A 398 21.15 -18.07 -7.09
CA THR A 398 20.57 -18.50 -5.81
C THR A 398 20.22 -17.29 -4.97
N ILE A 399 18.95 -17.18 -4.58
CA ILE A 399 18.47 -16.18 -3.62
C ILE A 399 18.21 -16.88 -2.30
N ASN A 400 18.82 -16.39 -1.22
CA ASN A 400 18.66 -16.90 0.14
C ASN A 400 17.66 -16.02 0.90
N TYR A 401 16.48 -16.59 1.16
CA TYR A 401 15.50 -16.03 2.10
C TYR A 401 15.79 -16.53 3.52
N SER A 402 15.03 -16.05 4.50
CA SER A 402 15.28 -16.36 5.91
C SER A 402 15.20 -17.85 6.27
N SER A 403 14.41 -18.66 5.55
CA SER A 403 14.19 -20.08 5.86
C SER A 403 14.39 -21.02 4.69
N SER A 404 14.74 -20.51 3.51
CA SER A 404 14.87 -21.29 2.28
C SER A 404 15.67 -20.53 1.23
N SER A 405 15.96 -21.20 0.12
CA SER A 405 16.58 -20.59 -1.06
C SER A 405 15.73 -20.87 -2.31
N SER A 406 15.66 -19.92 -3.24
CA SER A 406 15.11 -20.11 -4.58
C SER A 406 16.20 -20.11 -5.65
N GLN A 407 15.96 -20.85 -6.74
CA GLN A 407 16.85 -20.92 -7.90
C GLN A 407 16.22 -20.14 -9.06
N HIS A 408 16.90 -19.09 -9.46
CA HIS A 408 16.54 -18.17 -10.53
C HIS A 408 17.62 -18.21 -11.62
N GLN A 409 17.38 -17.54 -12.75
CA GLN A 409 18.39 -17.35 -13.79
C GLN A 409 18.43 -15.90 -14.27
N LEU A 410 19.63 -15.41 -14.57
CA LEU A 410 19.85 -14.13 -15.23
C LEU A 410 20.50 -14.37 -16.59
N PHE A 411 20.01 -13.70 -17.62
CA PHE A 411 20.65 -13.60 -18.93
C PHE A 411 20.98 -12.13 -19.12
N LEU A 412 22.26 -11.78 -19.08
CA LEU A 412 22.74 -10.40 -19.07
C LEU A 412 23.51 -10.10 -20.35
N GLU A 413 23.31 -8.90 -20.88
CA GLU A 413 24.07 -8.30 -21.97
C GLU A 413 24.61 -6.96 -21.47
N GLN A 414 25.94 -6.77 -21.56
CA GLN A 414 26.60 -5.55 -21.11
C GLN A 414 27.07 -4.72 -22.31
N GLU A 415 26.71 -3.44 -22.31
CA GLU A 415 27.21 -2.42 -23.24
C GLU A 415 27.85 -1.27 -22.45
N GLY A 416 29.18 -1.28 -22.35
CA GLY A 416 29.92 -0.35 -21.50
C GLY A 416 29.55 -0.55 -20.03
N HIS A 417 28.93 0.45 -19.39
CA HIS A 417 28.44 0.37 -18.01
C HIS A 417 27.03 -0.21 -17.90
N TRP A 418 26.28 -0.24 -19.00
CA TRP A 418 24.85 -0.53 -18.97
C TRP A 418 24.59 -2.01 -19.16
N ILE A 419 23.63 -2.53 -18.40
CA ILE A 419 23.26 -3.95 -18.43
C ILE A 419 21.79 -4.03 -18.82
N GLY A 420 21.49 -4.88 -19.79
CA GLY A 420 20.13 -5.29 -20.15
C GLY A 420 20.00 -6.81 -20.12
N GLY A 421 18.76 -7.31 -20.20
CA GLY A 421 18.51 -8.73 -20.43
C GLY A 421 17.24 -9.24 -19.75
N THR A 422 17.29 -10.50 -19.30
CA THR A 422 16.15 -11.22 -18.74
C THR A 422 16.47 -11.80 -17.37
N HIS A 423 15.52 -11.67 -16.43
CA HIS A 423 15.49 -12.39 -15.16
C HIS A 423 14.35 -13.41 -15.18
N ILE A 424 14.69 -14.70 -15.02
CA ILE A 424 13.73 -15.78 -14.80
C ILE A 424 13.69 -16.07 -13.30
N SER A 425 12.53 -15.83 -12.71
CA SER A 425 12.22 -16.12 -11.30
C SER A 425 11.33 -17.36 -11.18
N ASP A 426 11.01 -17.77 -9.95
CA ASP A 426 10.24 -18.99 -9.65
C ASP A 426 8.98 -19.20 -10.52
N PHE A 427 8.25 -18.12 -10.83
CA PHE A 427 6.95 -18.21 -11.53
C PHE A 427 6.80 -17.27 -12.72
N SER A 428 7.84 -16.51 -13.08
CA SER A 428 7.76 -15.53 -14.16
C SER A 428 9.11 -15.20 -14.77
N GLN A 429 9.04 -14.68 -15.99
CA GLN A 429 10.16 -14.09 -16.72
C GLN A 429 9.89 -12.60 -16.91
N GLN A 430 10.89 -11.76 -16.60
CA GLN A 430 10.78 -10.32 -16.67
C GLN A 430 12.08 -9.69 -17.21
N PRO A 431 12.01 -8.51 -17.83
CA PRO A 431 13.20 -7.74 -18.16
C PRO A 431 14.01 -7.40 -16.90
N ILE A 432 15.33 -7.38 -17.05
CA ILE A 432 16.26 -6.85 -16.06
C ILE A 432 17.12 -5.77 -16.71
N VAL A 433 17.33 -4.68 -15.97
CA VAL A 433 18.21 -3.57 -16.38
C VAL A 433 19.16 -3.26 -15.24
N GLY A 434 20.32 -2.69 -15.53
CA GLY A 434 21.28 -2.38 -14.49
C GLY A 434 22.47 -1.57 -14.96
N VAL A 435 23.41 -1.40 -14.02
CA VAL A 435 24.66 -0.68 -14.22
C VAL A 435 25.79 -1.39 -13.48
N ILE A 436 26.98 -1.38 -14.06
CA ILE A 436 28.24 -1.78 -13.44
C ILE A 436 29.22 -0.60 -13.37
N GLU A 437 29.79 -0.39 -12.20
CA GLU A 437 30.79 0.64 -11.89
C GLU A 437 31.93 0.01 -11.09
N GLY A 438 33.13 -0.06 -11.67
CA GLY A 438 34.20 -0.89 -11.10
C GLY A 438 33.73 -2.35 -10.94
N ASP A 439 33.77 -2.88 -9.72
CA ASP A 439 33.24 -4.20 -9.38
C ASP A 439 31.79 -4.15 -8.88
N GLN A 440 31.19 -2.98 -8.68
CA GLN A 440 29.84 -2.86 -8.12
C GLN A 440 28.79 -3.03 -9.21
N VAL A 441 27.79 -3.85 -8.93
CA VAL A 441 26.68 -4.11 -9.84
C VAL A 441 25.36 -3.78 -9.13
N LYS A 442 24.53 -2.99 -9.80
CA LYS A 442 23.15 -2.72 -9.41
C LYS A 442 22.22 -3.18 -10.53
N LEU A 443 21.33 -4.11 -10.23
CA LEU A 443 20.33 -4.61 -11.19
C LEU A 443 18.93 -4.37 -10.65
N ARG A 444 17.97 -4.16 -11.55
CA ARG A 444 16.55 -4.03 -11.24
C ARG A 444 15.72 -4.86 -12.19
N SER A 445 14.83 -5.66 -11.62
CA SER A 445 13.73 -6.30 -12.34
C SER A 445 12.46 -6.25 -11.49
N GLN A 446 11.31 -6.57 -12.08
CA GLN A 446 10.04 -6.49 -11.38
C GLN A 446 9.09 -7.61 -11.82
N VAL A 447 8.63 -8.40 -10.86
CA VAL A 447 7.51 -9.33 -11.08
C VAL A 447 6.21 -8.56 -10.91
N SER A 448 5.31 -8.68 -11.88
CA SER A 448 4.01 -8.01 -11.84
C SER A 448 2.90 -9.00 -12.19
N ARG A 449 1.82 -8.97 -11.42
CA ARG A 449 0.54 -9.65 -11.72
C ARG A 449 -0.60 -8.73 -11.33
N PRO A 450 -1.84 -8.91 -11.84
CA PRO A 450 -2.94 -8.03 -11.48
C PRO A 450 -3.10 -7.90 -9.95
N GLY A 451 -2.90 -6.68 -9.46
CA GLY A 451 -2.98 -6.32 -8.03
C GLY A 451 -1.67 -6.41 -7.24
N ASP A 452 -0.64 -7.11 -7.71
CA ASP A 452 0.60 -7.32 -6.95
C ASP A 452 1.86 -7.01 -7.75
N THR A 453 2.88 -6.50 -7.07
CA THR A 453 4.19 -6.22 -7.66
C THR A 453 5.29 -6.54 -6.66
N ILE A 454 6.36 -7.16 -7.14
CA ILE A 454 7.56 -7.46 -6.34
C ILE A 454 8.77 -6.88 -7.08
N PRO A 455 9.38 -5.80 -6.58
CA PRO A 455 10.64 -5.32 -7.13
C PRO A 455 11.78 -6.23 -6.67
N PHE A 456 12.75 -6.48 -7.54
CA PHE A 456 14.04 -7.07 -7.19
C PHE A 456 15.11 -6.04 -7.48
N LEU A 457 15.59 -5.37 -6.44
CA LEU A 457 16.69 -4.41 -6.52
C LEU A 457 17.96 -5.05 -5.99
N PHE A 458 18.79 -5.57 -6.90
CA PHE A 458 20.05 -6.22 -6.58
C PHE A 458 21.12 -5.15 -6.36
N SER A 459 21.90 -5.30 -5.28
CA SER A 459 23.11 -4.55 -5.03
C SER A 459 24.21 -5.51 -4.60
N GLY A 460 25.24 -5.64 -5.42
CA GLY A 460 26.30 -6.60 -5.18
C GLY A 460 27.62 -6.23 -5.85
N ARG A 461 28.55 -7.18 -5.81
CA ARG A 461 29.85 -7.09 -6.49
C ARG A 461 30.02 -8.23 -7.48
N ALA A 462 30.59 -7.92 -8.64
CA ALA A 462 30.92 -8.87 -9.69
C ALA A 462 32.41 -9.22 -9.67
N ALA A 463 32.66 -10.51 -9.85
CA ALA A 463 33.92 -11.12 -10.22
C ALA A 463 33.70 -11.91 -11.54
N GLU A 464 34.77 -12.48 -12.10
CA GLU A 464 34.76 -13.13 -13.42
C GLU A 464 33.66 -14.19 -13.60
N ASP A 465 33.43 -15.02 -12.57
CA ASP A 465 32.49 -16.14 -12.57
C ASP A 465 31.40 -16.06 -11.49
N ARG A 466 31.37 -14.96 -10.71
CA ARG A 466 30.45 -14.81 -9.57
C ARG A 466 29.96 -13.37 -9.38
N ILE A 467 28.66 -13.22 -9.13
CA ILE A 467 28.06 -11.98 -8.61
C ILE A 467 27.46 -12.30 -7.24
N SER A 468 27.67 -11.46 -6.23
CA SER A 468 27.04 -11.67 -4.91
C SER A 468 26.73 -10.37 -4.19
N GLY A 469 25.70 -10.38 -3.36
CA GLY A 469 25.27 -9.20 -2.63
C GLY A 469 23.91 -9.39 -1.98
N SER A 470 23.18 -8.27 -1.87
CA SER A 470 21.84 -8.22 -1.27
C SER A 470 20.78 -7.83 -2.30
N ILE A 471 19.54 -8.17 -2.00
CA ILE A 471 18.35 -7.82 -2.76
C ILE A 471 17.42 -7.04 -1.84
N HIS A 472 17.07 -5.83 -2.25
CA HIS A 472 15.94 -5.10 -1.66
C HIS A 472 14.66 -5.44 -2.42
N LEU A 473 13.65 -5.90 -1.69
CA LEU A 473 12.39 -6.40 -2.22
C LEU A 473 11.22 -5.42 -1.98
N GLY A 474 11.50 -4.13 -1.77
CA GLY A 474 10.46 -3.13 -1.52
C GLY A 474 9.88 -3.27 -0.11
N GLU A 475 8.56 -3.49 -0.01
CA GLU A 475 7.86 -3.65 1.29
C GLU A 475 8.14 -5.00 1.97
N TYR A 476 8.74 -5.95 1.25
CA TYR A 476 9.16 -7.24 1.79
C TYR A 476 10.56 -7.16 2.44
N ARG A 477 10.92 -8.19 3.21
CA ARG A 477 12.26 -8.28 3.81
C ARG A 477 13.33 -8.47 2.75
N ASN A 478 14.50 -7.88 2.97
CA ASN A 478 15.67 -8.08 2.11
C ASN A 478 16.10 -9.56 2.11
N ALA A 479 16.80 -9.94 1.04
CA ALA A 479 17.41 -11.26 0.86
C ALA A 479 18.87 -11.11 0.44
N ASP A 480 19.66 -12.19 0.55
CA ASP A 480 21.01 -12.24 0.00
C ASP A 480 21.03 -13.09 -1.27
N PHE A 481 21.99 -12.85 -2.16
CA PHE A 481 22.10 -13.62 -3.38
C PHE A 481 23.54 -13.97 -3.77
N THR A 482 23.66 -15.04 -4.53
CA THR A 482 24.86 -15.38 -5.29
C THR A 482 24.43 -15.88 -6.66
N ALA A 483 25.03 -15.33 -7.71
CA ALA A 483 24.88 -15.78 -9.08
C ALA A 483 26.22 -16.34 -9.58
N CYS A 484 26.22 -17.57 -10.08
CA CYS A 484 27.40 -18.20 -10.66
C CYS A 484 27.21 -18.31 -12.17
N ARG A 485 28.27 -18.08 -12.96
CA ARG A 485 28.20 -18.16 -14.42
C ARG A 485 27.81 -19.57 -14.86
N SER A 486 26.73 -19.70 -15.63
CA SER A 486 26.24 -20.98 -16.10
C SER A 486 27.22 -21.62 -17.09
N GLN A 487 27.44 -22.93 -16.96
CA GLN A 487 28.25 -23.70 -17.90
C GLN A 487 27.34 -24.44 -18.89
N TYR A 488 27.31 -23.98 -20.14
CA TYR A 488 26.64 -24.71 -21.22
C TYR A 488 27.64 -25.57 -22.00
N ALA A 489 27.19 -26.77 -22.39
CA ALA A 489 27.90 -27.57 -23.39
C ALA A 489 27.87 -26.84 -24.73
N LYS A 490 29.00 -26.25 -25.14
CA LYS A 490 29.20 -25.78 -26.51
C LYS A 490 29.44 -27.02 -27.39
N SER A 491 28.52 -27.31 -28.30
CA SER A 491 28.71 -28.34 -29.34
C SER A 491 29.00 -27.66 -30.67
N PRO A 492 30.28 -27.44 -31.03
CA PRO A 492 30.66 -26.84 -32.31
C PRO A 492 30.52 -27.87 -33.43
N ILE A 493 29.31 -28.37 -33.66
CA ILE A 493 28.98 -29.22 -34.79
C ILE A 493 28.38 -28.36 -35.90
N SER A 494 28.81 -28.62 -37.14
CA SER A 494 28.18 -28.00 -38.30
C SER A 494 26.74 -28.51 -38.40
N ILE A 495 25.78 -27.58 -38.37
CA ILE A 495 24.36 -27.90 -38.57
C ILE A 495 24.10 -27.92 -40.08
N SER A 496 23.77 -29.08 -40.64
CA SER A 496 23.31 -29.18 -42.02
C SER A 496 21.80 -28.94 -42.07
N ILE A 497 21.36 -27.98 -42.88
CA ILE A 497 19.94 -27.70 -43.12
C ILE A 497 19.60 -28.30 -44.50
N PRO A 498 18.75 -29.35 -44.57
CA PRO A 498 18.38 -29.94 -45.84
C PRO A 498 17.66 -28.93 -46.74
N GLY A 499 18.04 -28.87 -48.02
CA GLY A 499 17.45 -27.95 -49.02
C GLY A 499 16.15 -28.42 -49.66
N GLY A 500 15.48 -29.45 -49.12
CA GLY A 500 14.26 -30.04 -49.68
C GLY A 500 13.34 -30.61 -48.60
N ALA A 501 12.11 -31.00 -48.99
CA ALA A 501 11.14 -31.64 -48.08
C ALA A 501 11.76 -32.88 -47.40
N PRO A 502 11.42 -33.19 -46.14
CA PRO A 502 12.05 -34.27 -45.39
C PRO A 502 11.69 -35.62 -46.03
N LEU A 503 12.57 -36.12 -46.89
CA LEU A 503 12.46 -37.44 -47.52
C LEU A 503 13.35 -38.49 -46.86
N ALA A 504 14.14 -38.10 -45.86
CA ALA A 504 14.75 -38.94 -44.85
C ALA A 504 15.29 -38.04 -43.72
N THR A 505 14.83 -38.25 -42.49
CA THR A 505 15.57 -37.88 -41.27
C THR A 505 16.18 -39.14 -40.69
#